data_AF-A0A934MJH5-F1
#
_entry.id   AF-A0A934MJH5-F1
#
_cell.length_a   1.000
_cell.length_b   1.000
_cell.length_c   1.000
_cell.angle_alpha   90.00
_cell.angle_beta   90.00
_cell.angle_gamma   90.00
#
_symmetry.space_group_name_H-M   'P 1'
#
loop_
_entity.id
_entity.type
_entity.pdbx_description
1 polymer ?
#
loop_
_entity_poly.entity_id
_entity_poly.type
_entity_poly.pdbx_seq_one_letter_code
_entity_poly.pdbx_strand_id
1 'polypeptide(L)' 'SQLGILLPGEAGRLTEGFAGARRGMPEPGTLTGLFEAQAGRTPGAVAVSEGGWRLDYAGLEAAANRIAWRL' A
#
# COMPACT_ATOMS: atom_id res chain seq x y z
N SER A 1 16.75 -13.62 1.04
CA SER A 1 16.01 -13.34 2.28
C SER A 1 16.88 -12.53 3.23
N GLN A 2 16.59 -11.24 3.44
CA GLN A 2 17.33 -10.35 4.36
C GLN A 2 16.48 -9.96 5.59
N LEU A 3 15.99 -10.93 6.35
CA LEU A 3 15.31 -10.69 7.63
C LEU A 3 16.17 -11.21 8.79
N GLY A 4 17.44 -10.81 8.81
CA GLY A 4 18.40 -11.18 9.86
C GLY A 4 18.67 -10.10 10.91
N ILE A 5 17.97 -8.95 10.85
CA ILE A 5 18.24 -7.78 11.71
C ILE A 5 17.13 -7.51 12.74
N LEU A 6 16.03 -8.26 12.70
CA LEU A 6 14.88 -8.00 13.56
C LEU A 6 15.03 -8.72 14.90
N LEU A 7 14.83 -7.96 15.98
CA LEU A 7 14.74 -8.50 17.33
C LEU A 7 13.54 -9.47 17.45
N PRO A 8 13.58 -10.44 18.38
CA PRO A 8 12.46 -11.35 18.62
C PRO A 8 11.16 -10.57 18.88
N GLY A 9 10.11 -10.83 18.08
CA GLY A 9 8.83 -10.13 18.17
C GLY A 9 8.72 -8.80 17.38
N GLU A 10 9.82 -8.30 16.83
CA GLU A 10 9.82 -7.06 16.04
C GLU A 10 9.17 -7.26 14.66
N ALA A 11 9.37 -8.44 14.06
CA ALA A 11 8.63 -8.84 12.87
C ALA A 11 7.10 -8.81 13.10
N GLY A 12 6.63 -9.29 14.25
CA GLY A 12 5.21 -9.29 14.62
C GLY A 12 4.64 -7.87 14.67
N ARG A 13 5.32 -6.96 15.39
CA ARG A 13 4.89 -5.56 15.54
C ARG A 13 4.88 -4.79 14.21
N LEU A 14 5.87 -5.01 13.34
CA LEU A 14 5.88 -4.40 12.01
C LEU A 14 4.73 -4.94 11.16
N THR A 15 4.48 -6.25 11.19
CA THR A 15 3.39 -6.81 10.39
C THR A 15 2.03 -6.35 10.92
N GLU A 16 1.80 -6.32 12.22
CA GLU A 16 0.51 -5.91 12.81
C GLU A 16 0.23 -4.41 12.64
N GLY A 17 1.25 -3.55 12.75
CA GLY A 17 1.11 -2.12 12.52
C GLY A 17 0.91 -1.74 11.04
N PHE A 18 1.51 -2.50 10.11
CA PHE A 18 1.40 -2.25 8.66
C PHE A 18 0.28 -3.03 7.96
N ALA A 19 -0.15 -4.18 8.50
CA ALA A 19 -1.13 -5.03 7.82
C ALA A 19 -2.53 -4.43 7.75
N GLY A 20 -2.82 -3.37 8.53
CA GLY A 20 -4.17 -2.85 8.68
C GLY A 20 -5.16 -3.96 9.09
N ALA A 21 -6.46 -3.70 8.96
CA ALA A 21 -7.43 -4.78 9.07
C ALA A 21 -7.14 -5.81 7.97
N ARG A 22 -6.85 -7.06 8.36
CA ARG A 22 -6.83 -8.20 7.44
C ARG A 22 -8.23 -8.32 6.82
N ARG A 23 -8.43 -7.62 5.71
CA ARG A 23 -9.62 -7.79 4.88
C ARG A 23 -9.47 -9.15 4.23
N GLY A 24 -10.54 -9.96 4.30
CA GLY A 24 -10.60 -11.20 3.53
C GLY A 24 -10.19 -10.90 2.09
N MET A 25 -9.41 -11.80 1.48
CA MET A 25 -8.95 -11.61 0.10
C MET A 25 -10.18 -11.27 -0.74
N PRO A 26 -10.25 -10.07 -1.34
CA PRO A 26 -11.37 -9.73 -2.21
C PRO A 26 -11.45 -10.72 -3.37
N GLU A 27 -12.63 -10.81 -3.99
CA GLU A 27 -12.90 -11.61 -5.20
C GLU A 27 -11.73 -11.59 -6.19
N PRO A 28 -11.49 -12.67 -6.96
CA PRO A 28 -10.34 -12.78 -7.84
C PRO A 28 -10.16 -11.52 -8.70
N GLY A 29 -9.02 -10.85 -8.51
CA GLY A 29 -8.67 -9.60 -9.16
C GLY A 29 -7.16 -9.37 -9.10
N THR A 30 -6.65 -8.50 -9.98
CA THR A 30 -5.23 -8.11 -9.93
C THR A 30 -5.00 -7.19 -8.74
N LEU A 31 -3.79 -7.22 -8.15
CA LEU A 31 -3.43 -6.27 -7.10
C LEU A 31 -3.68 -4.82 -7.52
N THR A 32 -3.39 -4.51 -8.80
CA THR A 32 -3.69 -3.21 -9.41
C THR A 32 -5.18 -2.88 -9.39
N GLY A 33 -6.05 -3.79 -9.82
CA GLY A 33 -7.50 -3.55 -9.82
C GLY A 33 -8.07 -3.35 -8.41
N LEU A 34 -7.52 -4.05 -7.41
CA LEU A 34 -7.88 -3.82 -6.00
C LEU A 34 -7.41 -2.45 -5.49
N PHE A 35 -6.25 -2.00 -5.96
CA PHE A 35 -5.71 -0.68 -5.63
C PHE A 35 -6.54 0.44 -6.26
N GLU A 36 -6.85 0.35 -7.56
CA GLU A 36 -7.72 1.30 -8.28
C GLU A 36 -9.09 1.44 -7.59
N ALA A 37 -9.70 0.30 -7.21
CA ALA A 37 -10.96 0.30 -6.48
C ALA A 37 -10.83 0.99 -5.10
N GLN A 38 -9.71 0.83 -4.40
CA GLN A 38 -9.46 1.54 -3.14
C GLN A 38 -9.24 3.04 -3.38
N ALA A 39 -8.54 3.43 -4.44
CA ALA A 39 -8.31 4.82 -4.79
C ALA A 39 -9.61 5.54 -5.16
N GLY A 40 -10.54 4.86 -5.85
CA GLY A 40 -11.88 5.37 -6.10
C GLY A 40 -12.72 5.52 -4.83
N ARG A 41 -12.60 4.58 -3.87
CA ARG A 41 -13.35 4.64 -2.60
C ARG A 41 -12.87 5.73 -1.65
N THR A 42 -11.55 5.95 -1.56
CA THR A 42 -10.95 6.88 -0.59
C THR A 42 -9.81 7.70 -1.20
N PRO A 43 -10.10 8.57 -2.18
CA PRO A 43 -9.07 9.24 -2.97
C PRO A 43 -8.15 10.14 -2.14
N GLY A 44 -8.70 10.85 -1.14
CA GLY A 44 -7.93 11.75 -0.26
C GLY A 44 -7.33 11.10 0.98
N ALA A 45 -7.48 9.77 1.17
CA ALA A 45 -6.83 9.08 2.28
C ALA A 45 -5.34 8.90 1.97
N VAL A 46 -4.49 9.04 3.00
CA VAL A 46 -3.04 8.83 2.85
C VAL A 46 -2.78 7.37 2.44
N ALA A 47 -2.15 7.17 1.29
CA ALA A 47 -1.75 5.87 0.78
C ALA A 47 -0.31 5.54 1.18
N VAL A 48 0.59 6.53 1.10
CA VAL A 48 2.01 6.38 1.46
C VAL A 48 2.46 7.61 2.23
N SER A 49 3.28 7.37 3.26
CA SER A 49 3.96 8.42 4.01
C SER A 49 5.42 8.06 4.24
N GLU A 50 6.32 8.99 4.01
CA GLU A 50 7.76 8.86 4.25
C GLU A 50 8.28 10.18 4.80
N GLY A 51 8.78 10.18 6.04
CA GLY A 51 9.13 11.41 6.75
C GLY A 51 7.98 12.43 6.79
N GLY A 52 8.23 13.62 6.24
CA GLY A 52 7.23 14.69 6.10
C GLY A 52 6.36 14.61 4.84
N TRP A 53 6.70 13.71 3.92
CA TRP A 53 6.01 13.56 2.64
C TRP A 53 4.83 12.59 2.77
N ARG A 54 3.72 12.95 2.14
CA ARG A 54 2.53 12.11 2.05
C ARG A 54 1.97 12.15 0.64
N LEU A 55 1.55 10.99 0.15
CA LEU A 55 0.73 10.87 -1.05
C LEU A 55 -0.58 10.22 -0.65
N ASP A 56 -1.68 10.82 -1.11
CA ASP A 56 -2.98 10.20 -1.03
C ASP A 56 -3.16 9.16 -2.15
N TYR A 57 -4.24 8.40 -2.09
CA TYR A 57 -4.50 7.36 -3.09
C TYR A 57 -4.64 7.93 -4.50
N ALA A 58 -5.26 9.10 -4.65
CA ALA A 58 -5.40 9.75 -5.96
C ALA A 58 -4.04 10.15 -6.56
N GLY A 59 -3.17 10.75 -5.75
CA GLY A 59 -1.84 11.17 -6.17
C GLY A 59 -0.92 9.99 -6.49
N LEU A 60 -1.02 8.92 -5.70
CA LEU A 60 -0.25 7.69 -5.95
C LEU A 60 -0.70 6.99 -7.23
N GLU A 61 -2.00 6.88 -7.46
CA GLU A 61 -2.59 6.32 -8.69
C GLU A 61 -2.14 7.08 -9.94
N ALA A 62 -2.22 8.42 -9.91
CA ALA A 62 -1.77 9.25 -11.03
C ALA A 62 -0.27 9.08 -11.32
N ALA A 63 0.56 8.96 -10.28
CA ALA A 63 1.99 8.74 -10.43
C ALA A 63 2.29 7.35 -11.03
N ALA A 64 1.58 6.31 -10.60
CA ALA A 64 1.70 4.96 -11.12
C ALA A 64 1.31 4.90 -12.61
N ASN A 65 0.16 5.47 -12.98
CA ASN A 65 -0.30 5.52 -14.38
C ASN A 65 0.68 6.26 -15.30
N ARG A 66 1.27 7.37 -14.84
CA ARG A 66 2.31 8.08 -15.59
C ARG A 66 3.53 7.21 -15.88
N ILE A 67 3.93 6.36 -14.94
CA ILE A 67 5.06 5.43 -15.13
C ILE A 67 4.65 4.29 -16.06
N ALA A 68 3.47 3.72 -15.86
CA ALA A 68 2.93 2.64 -16.70
C ALA A 68 2.86 3.04 -18.18
N TRP A 69 2.51 4.29 -18.49
CA TRP A 69 2.50 4.78 -19.88
C TRP A 69 3.88 5.01 -20.49
N ARG A 70 4.95 4.99 -19.67
CA ARG A 70 6.34 5.18 -20.12
C ARG A 70 7.12 3.86 -20.22
N LEU A 71 6.51 2.75 -19.81
CA LEU A 71 7.07 1.40 -19.85
C LEU A 71 6.39 0.59 -20.96
#